data_AF-A0A0F4RMC0-F1
#
_entry.id   AF-A0A0F4RMC0-F1
#
_cell.length_a   1.000
_cell.length_b   1.000
_cell.length_c   1.000
_cell.angle_alpha   90.00
_cell.angle_beta   90.00
_cell.angle_gamma   90.00
#
_symmetry.space_group_name_H-M   'P 1'
#
loop_
_entity.id
_entity.type
_entity.pdbx_description
1 polymer ?
#
loop_
_entity_poly.entity_id
_entity_poly.type
_entity_poly.pdbx_seq_one_letter_code
_entity_poly.pdbx_strand_id
1 'polypeptide(L)' 'MLAKIIGGAIVLWGIADLTLSMMQIDLWAEIGIIIPDPIWSYTHYIAIFIGFIIFAQGMKDEDQSETDNT' A
#
# COMPACT_ATOMS: atom_id res chain seq x y z
N MET A 1 -15.85 0.90 3.29
CA MET A 1 -15.42 2.16 2.63
C MET A 1 -14.04 2.65 3.04
N LEU A 2 -13.79 3.05 4.29
CA LEU A 2 -12.51 3.66 4.69
C LEU A 2 -11.29 2.74 4.46
N ALA A 3 -11.38 1.48 4.86
CA ALA A 3 -10.30 0.49 4.68
C ALA A 3 -9.96 0.27 3.20
N LYS A 4 -10.96 0.26 2.29
CA LYS A 4 -10.71 0.17 0.84
C LYS A 4 -9.92 1.38 0.35
N ILE A 5 -10.28 2.59 0.78
CA ILE A 5 -9.59 3.81 0.36
C ILE A 5 -8.15 3.80 0.87
N ILE A 6 -7.95 3.50 2.16
CA ILE A 6 -6.61 3.45 2.77
C ILE A 6 -5.76 2.36 2.11
N GLY A 7 -6.29 1.15 1.97
CA GLY A 7 -5.58 0.04 1.33
C GLY A 7 -5.21 0.34 -0.12
N GLY A 8 -6.14 0.90 -0.89
CA GLY A 8 -5.87 1.32 -2.27
C GLY A 8 -4.79 2.40 -2.37
N ALA A 9 -4.81 3.39 -1.49
CA ALA A 9 -3.78 4.44 -1.44
C ALA A 9 -2.39 3.87 -1.11
N ILE A 10 -2.31 2.91 -0.18
CA ILE A 10 -1.05 2.24 0.19
C ILE A 10 -0.53 1.38 -0.98
N VAL A 11 -1.41 0.69 -1.71
CA VAL A 11 -1.01 -0.05 -2.92
C VAL A 11 -0.44 0.90 -3.97
N LEU A 12 -1.13 2.00 -4.26
CA LEU A 12 -0.65 3.00 -5.21
C LEU A 12 0.69 3.62 -4.79
N TRP A 13 0.87 3.87 -3.49
CA TRP A 13 2.16 4.30 -2.93
C TRP A 13 3.27 3.28 -3.19
N GLY A 14 3.03 2.00 -2.89
CA GLY A 14 4.01 0.96 -3.13
C GLY A 14 4.34 0.75 -4.61
N ILE A 15 3.36 0.95 -5.51
CA ILE A 15 3.61 0.96 -6.96
C ILE A 15 4.48 2.16 -7.35
N ALA A 16 4.20 3.35 -6.83
CA ALA A 16 5.01 4.55 -7.07
C ALA A 16 6.45 4.34 -6.60
N ASP A 17 6.65 3.81 -5.38
CA ASP A 17 7.95 3.47 -4.81
C ASP A 17 8.72 2.45 -5.68
N LEU A 18 8.03 1.43 -6.20
CA LEU A 18 8.63 0.47 -7.14
C LEU A 18 9.06 1.14 -8.46
N THR A 19 8.21 1.97 -9.05
CA THR A 19 8.54 2.63 -10.32
C THR A 19 9.69 3.63 -10.19
N LEU A 20 9.77 4.33 -9.06
CA LEU A 20 10.84 5.29 -8.77
C LEU A 20 12.15 4.58 -8.43
N SER A 21 12.11 3.48 -7.66
CA SER A 21 13.31 2.68 -7.38
C SER A 21 13.93 2.07 -8.65
N MET A 22 13.12 1.72 -9.66
CA MET A 22 13.63 1.34 -11.00
C MET A 22 14.44 2.46 -11.68
N MET A 23 14.17 3.71 -11.34
CA MET A 23 14.90 4.89 -11.81
C MET A 23 16.01 5.32 -10.84
N GLN A 24 16.34 4.51 -9.82
CA GLN A 24 17.29 4.84 -8.75
C GLN A 24 16.87 6.06 -7.92
N ILE A 25 15.57 6.33 -7.83
CA ILE A 25 15.02 7.42 -7.01
C ILE A 25 14.50 6.83 -5.70
N ASP A 26 15.02 7.30 -4.58
CA ASP A 26 14.56 6.94 -3.24
C ASP A 26 13.41 7.87 -2.80
N LEU A 27 12.18 7.39 -2.96
CA LEU A 27 10.97 8.12 -2.56
C LEU A 27 10.92 8.39 -1.05
N TRP A 28 11.47 7.49 -0.23
CA TRP A 28 11.50 7.65 1.22
C TRP A 28 12.49 8.73 1.64
N ALA A 29 13.67 8.79 1.02
CA ALA A 29 14.63 9.86 1.24
C ALA A 29 14.08 11.24 0.82
N GLU A 30 13.30 11.31 -0.26
CA GLU A 30 12.67 12.57 -0.73
C GLU A 30 11.70 13.16 0.30
N ILE A 31 11.04 12.30 1.09
CA ILE A 31 10.18 12.72 2.21
C ILE A 31 10.93 12.81 3.55
N GLY A 32 12.27 12.70 3.54
CA GLY A 32 13.13 12.86 4.72
C GLY A 32 13.28 11.60 5.57
N ILE A 33 12.88 10.42 5.09
CA ILE A 33 12.98 9.15 5.79
C ILE A 33 14.14 8.34 5.21
N ILE A 34 15.21 8.17 5.98
CA ILE A 34 16.37 7.38 5.57
C ILE A 34 16.13 5.92 5.96
N ILE A 35 15.99 5.05 4.95
CA ILE A 35 15.83 3.61 5.14
C ILE A 35 17.15 2.92 4.79
N PRO A 36 17.64 1.96 5.60
CA PRO A 36 18.83 1.19 5.24
C PRO A 36 18.66 0.44 3.91
N ASP A 37 19.67 0.47 3.04
CA ASP A 37 19.65 -0.13 1.69
C ASP A 37 19.07 -1.57 1.63
N PRO A 38 19.40 -2.49 2.56
CA PRO A 38 18.85 -3.84 2.53
C PRO A 38 17.34 -3.88 2.74
N ILE A 39 16.77 -2.88 3.41
CA ILE A 39 15.34 -2.80 3.70
C ILE A 39 14.62 -2.01 2.61
N TRP A 40 15.26 -0.94 2.09
CA TRP A 40 14.71 -0.09 1.03
C TRP A 40 14.28 -0.90 -0.19
N SER A 41 15.08 -1.89 -0.60
CA SER A 41 14.74 -2.76 -1.73
C SER A 41 13.48 -3.63 -1.52
N TYR A 42 12.91 -3.64 -0.32
CA TYR A 42 11.68 -4.37 0.00
C TYR A 42 10.50 -3.44 0.36
N THR A 43 10.71 -2.13 0.53
CA THR A 43 9.67 -1.20 1.01
C THR A 43 8.47 -1.17 0.09
N HIS A 44 8.69 -1.18 -1.22
CA HIS A 44 7.62 -1.22 -2.21
C HIS A 44 6.81 -2.51 -2.14
N TYR A 45 7.47 -3.67 -1.99
CA TYR A 45 6.77 -4.96 -1.86
C TYR A 45 5.95 -5.02 -0.57
N ILE A 46 6.50 -4.51 0.53
CA ILE A 46 5.81 -4.44 1.83
C ILE A 46 4.59 -3.53 1.73
N ALA A 47 4.73 -2.34 1.13
CA ALA A 47 3.62 -1.41 0.93
C ALA A 47 2.52 -2.04 0.06
N ILE A 48 2.87 -2.62 -1.09
CA ILE A 48 1.89 -3.29 -1.96
C ILE A 48 1.17 -4.41 -1.20
N PHE A 49 1.90 -5.26 -0.49
CA PHE A 49 1.34 -6.40 0.23
C PHE A 49 0.39 -5.97 1.35
N ILE A 50 0.81 -5.05 2.22
CA ILE A 50 -0.01 -4.54 3.33
C ILE A 50 -1.23 -3.79 2.78
N GLY A 51 -1.03 -2.93 1.77
CA GLY A 51 -2.10 -2.19 1.13
C GLY A 51 -3.16 -3.13 0.54
N PHE A 52 -2.73 -4.19 -0.15
CA PHE A 52 -3.63 -5.18 -0.73
C PHE A 52 -4.45 -5.92 0.34
N ILE A 53 -3.82 -6.33 1.45
CA ILE A 53 -4.52 -6.98 2.57
C ILE A 53 -5.60 -6.05 3.15
N ILE A 54 -5.26 -4.78 3.40
CA ILE A 54 -6.19 -3.78 3.95
C ILE A 54 -7.35 -3.52 2.97
N PHE A 55 -7.03 -3.40 1.67
CA PHE A 55 -8.02 -3.21 0.61
C PHE A 55 -9.00 -4.38 0.55
N ALA A 56 -8.49 -5.61 0.55
CA ALA A 56 -9.29 -6.82 0.48
C ALA A 56 -10.18 -7.01 1.72
N GLN A 57 -9.69 -6.66 2.92
CA GLN A 57 -10.53 -6.64 4.12
C GLN A 57 -11.67 -5.62 3.99
N GLY A 58 -11.35 -4.40 3.52
CA GLY A 58 -12.36 -3.37 3.32
C GLY A 58 -13.45 -3.74 2.30
N MET A 59 -13.14 -4.59 1.31
CA MET A 59 -14.15 -5.15 0.40
C MET A 59 -15.08 -6.14 1.09
N LYS A 60 -14.53 -7.06 1.89
CA LYS A 60 -15.31 -8.07 2.61
C LYS A 60 -16.31 -7.45 3.59
N ASP A 61 -15.90 -6.39 4.29
CA ASP A 61 -16.78 -5.69 5.24
C ASP A 61 -17.98 -5.04 4.54
N GLU A 62 -17.80 -4.53 3.32
CA GLU A 62 -18.91 -3.98 2.52
C GLU A 62 -19.88 -5.07 2.08
N ASP A 63 -19.35 -6.19 1.55
CA ASP A 63 -20.18 -7.32 1.11
C ASP A 63 -21.02 -7.88 2.28
N GLN A 64 -20.44 -8.03 3.48
CA GLN A 64 -21.19 -8.46 4.68
C GLN A 64 -22.27 -7.46 5.08
N SER A 65 -21.97 -6.16 5.03
CA SER A 65 -22.96 -5.14 5.37
C SER A 65 -24.14 -5.11 4.39
N GLU A 66 -23.95 -5.43 3.11
CA GLU A 66 -25.06 -5.56 2.16
C GLU A 66 -25.91 -6.81 2.44
N THR A 67 -25.28 -7.92 2.85
CA THR A 67 -25.98 -9.19 3.09
C THR A 67 -26.79 -9.19 4.40
N ASP A 68 -26.30 -8.54 5.46
CA ASP A 68 -26.99 -8.45 6.76
C ASP A 68 -28.23 -7.52 6.72
N ASN A 69 -28.34 -6.67 5.69
CA ASN A 69 -29.44 -5.71 5.52
C ASN A 69 -30.60 -6.24 4.64
N THR A 70 -30.52 -7.50 4.17
CA THR A 70 -31.56 -8.21 3.39
C THR A 70 -32.19 -9.35 4.16
#